data_AF-A0A4R5F8V8-F1
#
_entry.id   AF-A0A4R5F8V8-F1
#
_cell.length_a   1.000
_cell.length_b   1.000
_cell.length_c   1.000
_cell.angle_alpha   90.00
_cell.angle_beta   90.00
_cell.angle_gamma   90.00
#
_symmetry.space_group_name_H-M   'P 1'
#
loop_
_entity.id
_entity.type
_entity.pdbx_description
1 polymer ?
#
loop_
_entity_poly.entity_id
_entity_poly.type
_entity_poly.pdbx_seq_one_letter_code
_entity_poly.pdbx_strand_id
1 'polypeptide(L)'
;MSVRAVIDGWIAGGSCEQAGRRIIDRSNVPKKTFLFVAALVAVATLSTALMAGADDADVTGKGATDAADKGGIAWGACEEEPSVECGKLAVPIDWSKPDGPTVELTLARRKAADPSARIGSLLTNPGGPGNSGVNDILRPSGFSEEV
;
A
#
# COMPACT_ATOMS: atom_id res chain seq x y z
N MET A 1 41.34 -4.92 -23.74
CA MET A 1 40.17 -4.08 -23.44
C MET A 1 39.57 -4.59 -22.14
N SER A 2 39.59 -3.76 -21.10
CA SER A 2 39.66 -4.15 -19.69
C SER A 2 38.30 -4.34 -19.02
N VAL A 3 38.09 -5.50 -18.40
CA VAL A 3 37.02 -5.82 -17.41
C VAL A 3 37.16 -4.98 -16.11
N ARG A 4 38.27 -4.24 -15.97
CA ARG A 4 38.59 -3.40 -14.81
C ARG A 4 37.83 -2.08 -14.71
N ALA A 5 37.15 -1.61 -15.78
CA ALA A 5 36.54 -0.27 -15.78
C ALA A 5 35.10 -0.20 -15.25
N VAL A 6 34.40 -1.33 -15.07
CA VAL A 6 33.00 -1.34 -14.60
C VAL A 6 32.92 -1.35 -13.06
N ILE A 7 33.94 -1.86 -12.38
CA ILE A 7 33.97 -1.98 -10.91
C ILE A 7 34.36 -0.65 -10.23
N ASP A 8 35.20 0.16 -10.87
CA ASP A 8 35.67 1.44 -10.31
C ASP A 8 34.64 2.57 -10.37
N GLY A 9 33.51 2.38 -11.07
CA GLY A 9 32.40 3.34 -11.14
C GLY A 9 31.43 3.28 -9.95
N TRP A 10 31.54 2.27 -9.07
CA TRP A 10 30.57 2.02 -7.99
C TRP A 10 31.03 2.48 -6.60
N ILE A 11 32.29 2.93 -6.44
CA ILE A 11 32.88 3.30 -5.14
C ILE A 11 33.11 4.81 -4.96
N ALA A 12 32.98 5.63 -5.99
CA ALA A 12 33.16 7.08 -5.91
C ALA A 12 31.83 7.84 -6.10
N GLY A 13 30.99 7.83 -5.06
CA GLY A 13 29.70 8.53 -5.07
C GLY A 13 29.14 8.71 -3.66
N GLY A 14 29.94 9.25 -2.76
CA GLY A 14 29.52 9.57 -1.40
C GLY A 14 28.39 10.61 -1.39
N SER A 15 27.33 10.32 -0.65
CA SER A 15 26.68 11.29 0.24
C SER A 15 25.65 10.58 1.13
N CYS A 16 26.13 9.89 2.17
CA CYS A 16 25.29 9.47 3.31
C CYS A 16 25.51 10.34 4.56
N GLU A 17 26.33 11.40 4.46
CA GLU A 17 26.79 12.19 5.62
C GLU A 17 26.33 13.67 5.61
N GLN A 18 25.21 14.00 4.94
CA GLN A 18 24.71 15.39 4.90
C GLN A 18 23.25 15.57 5.34
N ALA A 19 22.65 14.58 5.99
CA ALA A 19 21.29 14.68 6.53
C ALA A 19 21.27 14.75 8.08
N GLY A 20 22.14 15.58 8.67
CA GLY A 20 22.32 15.58 10.13
C GLY A 20 22.90 16.86 10.72
N ARG A 21 22.33 18.03 10.38
CA ARG A 21 22.33 19.27 11.20
C ARG A 21 21.70 20.44 10.43
N ARG A 22 20.36 20.53 10.41
CA ARG A 22 19.72 21.85 10.37
C ARG A 22 19.38 22.24 11.80
N ILE A 23 20.37 22.80 12.49
CA ILE A 23 20.15 23.59 13.69
C ILE A 23 19.33 24.79 13.23
N ILE A 24 18.07 24.87 13.64
CA ILE A 24 17.28 26.09 13.47
C ILE A 24 17.95 27.14 14.37
N ASP A 25 18.68 28.06 13.74
CA ASP A 25 19.24 29.24 14.39
C ASP A 25 18.10 30.16 14.84
N ARG A 26 17.70 29.99 16.11
CA ARG A 26 16.68 30.80 16.80
C ARG A 26 17.14 32.23 17.09
N SER A 27 18.39 32.61 16.83
CA SER A 27 18.93 33.90 17.26
C SER A 27 18.54 35.07 16.37
N ASN A 28 18.02 34.83 15.15
CA ASN A 28 17.78 35.89 14.16
C ASN A 28 16.31 36.11 13.77
N VAL A 29 15.35 35.77 14.65
CA VAL A 29 13.93 36.10 14.42
C VAL A 29 13.66 37.55 14.90
N PRO A 30 13.36 38.51 14.01
CA PRO A 30 13.05 39.87 14.44
C PRO A 30 11.75 39.88 15.25
N LYS A 31 11.82 40.35 16.51
CA LYS A 31 10.74 40.41 17.51
C LYS A 31 9.45 41.10 17.04
N LYS A 32 9.48 41.81 15.91
CA LYS A 32 8.33 42.53 15.33
C LYS A 32 7.37 41.61 14.55
N THR A 33 7.79 40.38 14.22
CA THR A 33 6.99 39.43 13.43
C THR A 33 5.96 38.67 14.28
N PHE A 34 6.08 38.71 15.62
CA PHE A 34 5.18 38.01 16.54
C PHE A 34 3.87 38.77 16.89
N LEU A 35 3.67 39.98 16.36
CA LEU A 35 2.48 40.79 16.64
C LEU A 35 1.45 40.84 15.50
N PHE A 36 1.72 40.21 14.34
CA PHE A 36 0.81 40.30 13.17
C PHE A 36 -0.03 39.04 12.88
N VAL A 37 0.22 37.90 13.53
CA VAL A 37 -0.56 36.67 13.24
C VAL A 37 -1.79 36.52 14.15
N ALA A 38 -1.85 37.22 15.30
CA ALA A 38 -2.99 37.15 16.20
C ALA A 38 -4.24 37.93 15.71
N ALA A 39 -4.15 38.70 14.63
CA ALA A 39 -5.23 39.58 14.17
C ALA A 39 -6.07 39.03 13.00
N LEU A 40 -5.75 37.87 12.41
CA LEU A 40 -6.51 37.29 11.29
C LEU A 40 -7.49 36.17 11.67
N VAL A 41 -7.55 35.75 12.94
CA VAL A 41 -8.45 34.67 13.39
C VAL A 41 -9.84 35.17 13.85
N ALA A 42 -10.06 36.49 13.94
CA ALA A 42 -11.27 37.03 14.56
C ALA A 42 -12.41 37.47 13.61
N VAL A 43 -12.37 37.21 12.30
CA VAL A 43 -13.37 37.78 11.34
C VAL A 43 -14.19 36.75 10.54
N ALA A 44 -14.01 35.44 10.72
CA ALA A 44 -14.69 34.44 9.88
C ALA A 44 -15.74 33.55 10.60
N THR A 45 -16.42 34.04 11.64
CA THR A 45 -17.47 33.28 12.37
C THR A 45 -18.91 33.74 12.09
N LEU A 46 -19.19 34.32 10.92
CA LEU A 46 -20.56 34.74 10.58
C LEU A 46 -20.98 34.22 9.20
N SER A 47 -21.50 32.99 9.13
CA SER A 47 -22.47 32.51 8.12
C SER A 47 -22.86 31.05 8.38
N THR A 48 -23.83 30.82 9.26
CA THR A 48 -24.63 29.59 9.26
C THR A 48 -26.00 29.91 8.67
N ALA A 49 -26.34 29.33 7.52
CA ALA A 49 -27.57 28.55 7.33
C ALA A 49 -27.83 28.22 5.84
N LEU A 50 -28.34 26.99 5.64
CA LEU A 50 -29.32 26.59 4.63
C LEU A 50 -28.82 26.11 3.23
N MET A 51 -28.70 24.78 3.04
CA MET A 51 -29.68 23.95 2.29
C MET A 51 -29.21 22.51 2.00
N ALA A 52 -30.12 21.58 2.30
CA ALA A 52 -30.46 20.29 1.65
C ALA A 52 -29.37 19.26 1.29
N GLY A 53 -29.65 18.03 1.74
CA GLY A 53 -28.83 16.85 1.50
C GLY A 53 -28.77 16.41 0.04
N ALA A 54 -27.65 15.78 -0.28
CA ALA A 54 -27.55 14.77 -1.31
C ALA A 54 -27.06 13.51 -0.59
N ASP A 55 -27.81 12.43 -0.77
CA ASP A 55 -27.51 11.11 -0.24
C ASP A 55 -26.09 10.70 -0.64
N ASP A 56 -25.19 10.56 0.34
CA ASP A 56 -24.03 9.70 0.17
C ASP A 56 -24.60 8.30 -0.10
N ALA A 57 -24.52 7.89 -1.36
CA ALA A 57 -24.68 6.51 -1.74
C ALA A 57 -23.59 5.74 -1.00
N ASP A 58 -23.98 5.25 0.18
CA ASP A 58 -23.38 4.16 0.89
C ASP A 58 -23.23 3.00 -0.10
N VAL A 59 -22.07 2.93 -0.76
CA VAL A 59 -21.57 1.67 -1.29
C VAL A 59 -21.12 0.89 -0.06
N THR A 60 -22.11 0.43 0.72
CA THR A 60 -21.92 -0.69 1.61
C THR A 60 -21.55 -1.85 0.72
N GLY A 61 -20.25 -2.10 0.61
CA GLY A 61 -19.70 -3.41 0.33
C GLY A 61 -20.13 -4.36 1.45
N LYS A 62 -21.42 -4.72 1.46
CA LYS A 62 -22.06 -5.65 2.38
C LYS A 62 -21.73 -7.09 1.97
N GLY A 63 -20.43 -7.34 1.84
CA GLY A 63 -19.85 -8.64 1.51
C GLY A 63 -18.45 -8.85 2.09
N ALA A 64 -17.84 -7.84 2.71
CA ALA A 64 -16.49 -7.96 3.26
C ALA A 64 -16.45 -8.37 4.74
N THR A 65 -17.53 -8.17 5.49
CA THR A 65 -17.53 -8.39 6.95
C THR A 65 -17.70 -9.86 7.35
N ASP A 66 -18.39 -10.67 6.54
CA ASP A 66 -18.72 -12.05 6.93
C ASP A 66 -17.59 -13.05 6.62
N ALA A 67 -16.66 -12.70 5.73
CA ALA A 67 -15.51 -13.54 5.40
C ALA A 67 -14.34 -13.39 6.39
N ALA A 68 -14.23 -12.22 7.02
CA ALA A 68 -13.15 -11.90 7.96
C ALA A 68 -13.24 -12.73 9.26
N ASP A 69 -14.46 -13.03 9.71
CA ASP A 69 -14.71 -13.71 10.99
C ASP A 69 -14.38 -15.21 11.00
N LYS A 70 -13.99 -15.81 9.85
CA LYS A 70 -13.54 -17.21 9.77
C LYS A 70 -12.13 -17.40 9.17
N GLY A 71 -11.32 -16.35 9.14
CA GLY A 71 -9.99 -16.42 8.51
C GLY A 71 -10.05 -16.61 6.99
N GLY A 72 -11.18 -16.24 6.37
CA GLY A 72 -11.36 -16.26 4.93
C GLY A 72 -10.77 -14.99 4.30
N ILE A 73 -10.35 -15.11 3.04
CA ILE A 73 -9.92 -13.96 2.25
C ILE A 73 -11.16 -13.38 1.57
N ALA A 74 -11.45 -12.10 1.83
CA ALA A 74 -12.43 -11.35 1.05
C ALA A 74 -11.82 -11.02 -0.32
N TRP A 75 -12.36 -11.65 -1.37
CA TRP A 75 -11.89 -11.45 -2.74
C TRP A 75 -12.71 -10.38 -3.45
N GLY A 76 -12.02 -9.51 -4.18
CA GLY A 76 -12.61 -8.56 -5.12
C GLY A 76 -11.76 -8.46 -6.38
N ALA A 77 -12.24 -7.77 -7.41
CA ALA A 77 -11.41 -7.50 -8.59
C ALA A 77 -10.18 -6.66 -8.21
N CYS A 78 -9.02 -6.97 -8.77
CA CYS A 78 -7.86 -6.09 -8.68
C CYS A 78 -8.13 -4.82 -9.52
N GLU A 79 -7.70 -3.66 -9.03
CA GLU A 79 -7.90 -2.39 -9.75
C GLU A 79 -7.08 -2.35 -11.04
N GLU A 80 -5.88 -2.91 -11.01
CA GLU A 80 -4.93 -2.89 -12.12
C GLU A 80 -5.28 -3.90 -13.23
N GLU A 81 -5.98 -4.98 -12.89
CA GLU A 81 -6.38 -6.04 -13.82
C GLU A 81 -7.71 -6.67 -13.36
N PRO A 82 -8.86 -6.20 -13.88
CA PRO A 82 -10.18 -6.64 -13.43
C PRO A 82 -10.48 -8.13 -13.63
N SER A 83 -9.72 -8.83 -14.49
CA SER A 83 -9.83 -10.28 -14.68
C SER A 83 -9.19 -11.10 -13.55
N VAL A 84 -8.41 -10.46 -12.67
CA VAL A 84 -7.75 -11.07 -11.52
C VAL A 84 -8.50 -10.68 -10.25
N GLU A 85 -8.58 -11.61 -9.28
CA GLU A 85 -9.10 -11.31 -7.95
C GLU A 85 -7.97 -11.03 -6.96
N CYS A 86 -8.08 -9.93 -6.23
CA CYS A 86 -7.20 -9.53 -5.15
C CYS A 86 -7.90 -9.68 -3.80
N GLY A 87 -7.11 -9.96 -2.76
CA GLY A 87 -7.59 -10.06 -1.39
C GLY A 87 -6.45 -9.92 -0.39
N LYS A 88 -6.80 -9.89 0.89
CA LYS A 88 -5.84 -9.76 1.98
C LYS A 88 -6.02 -10.88 3.00
N LEU A 89 -4.91 -11.34 3.56
CA LEU A 89 -4.87 -12.30 4.66
C LEU A 89 -4.05 -11.73 5.81
N ALA A 90 -4.68 -11.52 6.96
CA ALA A 90 -3.96 -11.19 8.19
C ALA A 90 -3.28 -12.46 8.74
N VAL A 91 -1.99 -12.37 9.04
CA VAL A 91 -1.22 -13.44 9.68
C VAL A 91 -0.48 -12.88 10.90
N PRO A 92 -0.29 -13.69 11.97
CA PRO A 92 0.44 -13.23 13.14
C PRO A 92 1.92 -12.97 12.79
N ILE A 93 2.48 -11.91 13.37
CA ILE A 93 3.91 -11.62 13.27
C ILE A 93 4.72 -12.69 14.02
N ASP A 94 4.18 -13.18 15.13
CA ASP A 94 4.76 -14.24 15.96
C ASP A 94 3.77 -15.39 16.08
N TRP A 95 4.03 -16.51 15.39
CA TRP A 95 3.16 -17.69 15.40
C TRP A 95 3.06 -18.38 16.78
N SER A 96 3.96 -18.10 17.73
CA SER A 96 3.82 -18.57 19.11
C SER A 96 2.79 -17.77 19.91
N LYS A 97 2.38 -16.59 19.41
CA LYS A 97 1.38 -15.69 19.96
C LYS A 97 0.34 -15.38 18.87
N PRO A 98 -0.53 -16.36 18.52
CA PRO A 98 -1.44 -16.24 17.38
C PRO A 98 -2.45 -15.08 17.51
N ASP A 99 -2.81 -14.70 18.73
CA ASP A 99 -3.69 -13.56 19.02
C ASP A 99 -2.95 -12.22 19.15
N GLY A 100 -1.65 -12.20 18.81
CA GLY A 100 -0.79 -11.03 18.85
C GLY A 100 -0.94 -10.11 17.62
N PRO A 101 0.00 -9.16 17.44
CA PRO A 101 0.01 -8.28 16.27
C PRO A 101 0.08 -9.06 14.96
N THR A 102 -0.67 -8.58 13.95
CA THR A 102 -0.73 -9.19 12.62
C THR A 102 -0.10 -8.30 11.55
N VAL A 103 0.30 -8.93 10.44
CA VAL A 103 0.64 -8.26 9.18
C VAL A 103 -0.32 -8.75 8.09
N GLU A 104 -0.66 -7.87 7.15
CA GLU A 104 -1.47 -8.24 5.98
C GLU A 104 -0.58 -8.75 4.86
N LEU A 105 -0.90 -9.94 4.35
CA LEU A 105 -0.39 -10.45 3.09
C LEU A 105 -1.39 -10.12 1.99
N THR A 106 -0.95 -9.41 0.95
CA THR A 106 -1.76 -9.21 -0.26
C THR A 106 -1.65 -10.43 -1.15
N LEU A 107 -2.79 -10.92 -1.63
CA LEU A 107 -2.88 -12.05 -2.55
C LEU A 107 -3.57 -11.63 -3.83
N ALA A 108 -3.16 -12.23 -4.94
CA ALA A 108 -3.86 -12.18 -6.21
C ALA A 108 -4.08 -13.60 -6.73
N ARG A 109 -5.21 -13.84 -7.41
CA ARG A 109 -5.51 -15.12 -8.04
C ARG A 109 -6.23 -14.93 -9.37
N ARG A 110 -5.86 -15.78 -10.33
CA ARG A 110 -6.69 -16.05 -11.52
C ARG A 110 -7.58 -17.25 -11.22
N LYS A 111 -8.85 -17.18 -11.62
CA LYS A 111 -9.73 -18.36 -11.55
C LYS A 111 -9.37 -19.29 -12.71
N ALA A 112 -9.53 -20.58 -12.48
CA ALA A 112 -9.39 -21.57 -13.55
C ALA A 112 -10.31 -21.18 -14.73
N ALA A 113 -9.78 -21.29 -15.95
CA ALA A 113 -10.53 -21.00 -17.17
C ALA A 113 -11.81 -21.86 -17.28
N ASP A 114 -11.74 -23.13 -16.86
CA ASP A 114 -12.92 -23.99 -16.64
C ASP A 114 -13.14 -24.23 -15.14
N PRO A 115 -14.11 -23.54 -14.52
CA PRO A 115 -14.45 -23.75 -13.11
C PRO A 115 -14.95 -25.17 -12.78
N SER A 116 -15.49 -25.90 -13.77
CA SER A 116 -16.03 -27.25 -13.57
C SER A 116 -14.93 -28.32 -13.52
N ALA A 117 -13.81 -28.08 -14.21
CA ALA A 117 -12.63 -28.95 -14.18
C ALA A 117 -11.60 -28.54 -13.10
N ARG A 118 -11.92 -27.54 -12.28
CA ARG A 118 -11.00 -27.05 -11.23
C ARG A 118 -10.68 -28.13 -10.21
N ILE A 119 -9.40 -28.50 -10.12
CA ILE A 119 -8.89 -29.40 -9.07
C ILE A 119 -8.66 -28.65 -7.75
N GLY A 120 -8.04 -27.47 -7.81
CA GLY A 120 -7.61 -26.75 -6.60
C GLY A 120 -6.96 -25.39 -6.88
N SER A 121 -6.06 -24.97 -6.00
CA SER A 121 -5.26 -23.75 -6.15
C SER A 121 -3.79 -24.13 -6.33
N LEU A 122 -3.15 -23.57 -7.35
CA LEU A 122 -1.70 -23.59 -7.49
C LEU A 122 -1.14 -22.33 -6.85
N LEU A 123 -0.28 -22.48 -5.84
CA LEU A 123 0.40 -21.35 -5.21
C LEU A 123 1.77 -21.18 -5.85
N THR A 124 2.08 -19.95 -6.24
CA THR A 124 3.37 -19.61 -6.84
C THR A 124 4.15 -18.65 -5.96
N ASN A 125 5.47 -18.75 -6.05
CA ASN A 125 6.40 -17.81 -5.46
C ASN A 125 7.46 -17.52 -6.53
N PRO A 126 7.53 -16.29 -7.07
CA PRO A 126 8.46 -15.95 -8.16
C PRO A 126 9.95 -16.02 -7.74
N GLY A 127 10.24 -16.31 -6.47
CA GLY A 127 11.60 -16.36 -5.93
C GLY A 127 12.09 -14.98 -5.48
N GLY A 128 13.40 -14.78 -5.49
CA GLY A 128 14.02 -13.62 -4.83
C GLY A 128 14.53 -13.98 -3.43
N PRO A 129 14.48 -13.10 -2.43
CA PRO A 129 13.23 -12.54 -1.92
C PRO A 129 12.97 -11.09 -2.34
N GLY A 130 11.83 -10.52 -1.93
CA GLY A 130 11.46 -9.12 -2.18
C GLY A 130 10.69 -8.90 -3.49
N ASN A 131 10.63 -9.89 -4.38
CA ASN A 131 9.76 -9.86 -5.54
C ASN A 131 8.29 -10.06 -5.13
N SER A 132 7.39 -9.35 -5.80
CA SER A 132 5.95 -9.45 -5.56
C SER A 132 5.35 -10.64 -6.31
N GLY A 133 4.81 -11.61 -5.57
CA GLY A 133 3.98 -12.67 -6.16
C GLY A 133 2.69 -12.15 -6.77
N VAL A 134 2.13 -11.06 -6.24
CA VAL A 134 0.92 -10.41 -6.80
C VAL A 134 1.18 -9.93 -8.22
N ASN A 135 2.32 -9.26 -8.45
CA ASN A 135 2.63 -8.72 -9.77
C ASN A 135 2.85 -9.83 -10.81
N ASP A 136 3.35 -10.99 -10.39
CA ASP A 136 3.53 -12.16 -11.25
C ASP A 136 2.18 -12.74 -11.73
N ILE A 137 1.15 -12.68 -10.89
CA ILE A 137 -0.23 -13.08 -11.26
C ILE A 137 -0.91 -12.00 -12.12
N LEU A 138 -0.70 -10.72 -11.83
CA LEU A 138 -1.27 -9.62 -12.63
C LEU A 138 -0.71 -9.60 -14.05
N ARG A 139 0.59 -9.89 -14.21
CA ARG A 139 1.28 -9.92 -15.52
C ARG A 139 1.89 -11.29 -15.75
N PRO A 140 1.06 -12.30 -16.09
CA PRO A 140 1.51 -13.68 -16.18
C PRO A 140 2.54 -13.80 -17.29
N SER A 141 3.82 -13.80 -16.92
CA SER A 141 4.94 -13.99 -17.86
C SER A 141 5.41 -15.44 -17.90
N GLY A 142 4.88 -16.29 -17.02
CA GLY A 142 5.30 -17.68 -16.82
C GLY A 142 4.19 -18.75 -16.86
N PHE A 143 2.93 -18.39 -17.15
CA PHE A 143 1.82 -19.35 -17.24
C PHE A 143 1.34 -19.47 -18.69
N SER A 144 1.11 -20.70 -19.16
CA SER A 144 0.43 -20.95 -20.44
C SER A 144 -1.02 -20.48 -20.36
N GLU A 145 -1.62 -20.06 -21.49
CA GLU A 145 -3.01 -19.56 -21.55
C GLU A 145 -4.09 -20.55 -21.05
N GLU A 146 -3.72 -21.81 -20.84
CA GLU A 146 -4.59 -22.83 -20.26
C GLU A 146 -4.79 -22.66 -18.74
N VAL A 147 -4.02 -21.79 -18.08
CA VAL A 147 -4.08 -21.50 -16.62
C VAL A 147 -4.84 -20.21 -16.33
#